data_AF-H2XJY6-F1
#
_entry.id   AF-H2XJY6-F1
#
_cell.length_a   1.000
_cell.length_b   1.000
_cell.length_c   1.000
_cell.angle_alpha   90.00
_cell.angle_beta   90.00
_cell.angle_gamma   90.00
#
_symmetry.space_group_name_H-M   'P 1'
#
loop_
_entity.id
_entity.type
_entity.pdbx_description
1 polymer ?
#
loop_
_entity_poly.entity_id
_entity_poly.type
_entity_poly.pdbx_seq_one_letter_code
_entity_poly.pdbx_strand_id
1 'polypeptide(L)'
;MSLRTFCTHSIRFSKRSISGISLRLISQSHKSIIEKESSISCEPKDVLFDTSISYPQIMSRLRKQAQHSILLQLDVSERDNANLLLKEVKTFCSHVGDVQYIAPYYIKVKNGRLCSYLVEFKDLNSIHKLSLLSDDGKLRTRIAKLKPNELKLSHANDSSKPPTEKVLAHTHSEFVQSMMRASSISEQTNLFYTYCSATNKNLRAKFFLSSVVEDFFNYKIESNLTAVPFGSSMAGFSTPSSDLDVSITNIETVP
;
A
#
# COMPACT_ATOMS: atom_id res chain seq x y z
N MET A 1 28.09 30.31 -20.04
CA MET A 1 27.82 31.32 -19.00
C MET A 1 26.32 31.30 -18.72
N SER A 2 25.90 30.77 -17.55
CA SER A 2 25.45 31.55 -16.37
C SER A 2 23.96 31.96 -16.49
N LEU A 3 23.03 31.84 -15.54
CA LEU A 3 22.81 31.10 -14.29
C LEU A 3 21.42 31.59 -13.79
N ARG A 4 20.68 30.71 -13.09
CA ARG A 4 19.69 31.00 -12.01
C ARG A 4 18.36 31.67 -12.43
N THR A 5 17.22 31.18 -11.93
CA THR A 5 16.79 31.43 -10.54
C THR A 5 15.93 30.28 -10.00
N PHE A 6 16.36 29.73 -8.85
CA PHE A 6 15.59 28.82 -8.00
C PHE A 6 14.88 29.64 -6.91
N CYS A 7 13.59 29.41 -6.70
CA CYS A 7 12.89 29.83 -5.49
C CYS A 7 12.99 28.72 -4.44
N THR A 8 13.52 29.06 -3.27
CA THR A 8 13.52 28.23 -2.06
C THR A 8 12.40 28.72 -1.14
N HIS A 9 11.57 27.82 -0.62
CA HIS A 9 10.66 28.13 0.48
C HIS A 9 11.17 27.48 1.77
N SER A 10 11.27 28.33 2.80
CA SER A 10 11.75 28.01 4.15
C SER A 10 10.59 27.50 5.01
N ILE A 11 10.80 26.39 5.72
CA ILE A 11 9.85 25.85 6.71
C ILE A 11 10.30 26.30 8.10
N ARG A 12 9.46 27.07 8.80
CA ARG A 12 9.64 27.44 10.22
C ARG A 12 8.97 26.41 11.11
N PHE A 13 9.70 25.88 12.09
CA PHE A 13 9.13 25.10 13.20
C PHE A 13 8.84 26.00 14.40
N SER A 14 7.63 25.90 14.95
CA SER A 14 7.23 26.51 16.22
C SER A 14 7.25 25.45 17.32
N LYS A 15 8.20 25.54 18.25
CA LYS A 15 8.20 24.76 19.49
C LYS A 15 7.26 25.43 20.51
N ARG A 16 6.20 24.74 20.92
CA ARG A 16 5.51 25.04 22.18
C ARG A 16 5.80 23.93 23.18
N SER A 17 6.45 24.32 24.27
CA SER A 17 6.61 23.52 25.48
C SER A 17 5.32 23.58 26.27
N ILE A 18 4.75 22.42 26.64
CA ILE A 18 3.73 22.33 27.68
C ILE A 18 4.29 21.37 28.72
N SER A 19 4.52 21.92 29.91
CA SER A 19 4.94 21.19 31.09
C SER A 19 3.72 20.79 31.93
N GLY A 20 3.82 19.62 32.55
CA GLY A 20 3.14 19.29 33.80
C GLY A 20 1.71 18.76 33.69
N ILE A 21 1.56 17.43 33.61
CA ILE A 21 0.39 16.73 34.17
C ILE A 21 0.86 15.46 34.90
N SER A 22 0.37 15.34 36.14
CA SER A 22 0.67 14.31 37.12
C SER A 22 0.03 12.96 36.75
N LEU A 23 0.85 11.89 36.71
CA LEU A 23 0.42 10.51 36.55
C LEU A 23 -0.13 9.97 37.88
N ARG A 24 -1.42 9.59 37.91
CA ARG A 24 -1.96 8.64 38.89
C ARG A 24 -2.48 7.39 38.19
N LEU A 25 -1.89 6.28 38.60
CA LEU A 25 -2.25 4.88 38.38
C LEU A 25 -3.72 4.60 38.10
N ILE A 26 -4.00 3.99 36.94
CA ILE A 26 -5.07 3.00 36.78
C ILE A 26 -4.44 1.81 36.06
N SER A 27 -4.09 0.78 36.83
CA SER A 27 -3.76 -0.55 36.30
C SER A 27 -4.96 -1.46 36.52
N GLN A 28 -5.09 -2.45 35.62
CA GLN A 28 -5.99 -3.62 35.66
C GLN A 28 -7.36 -3.46 34.99
N SER A 29 -7.43 -3.74 33.67
CA SER A 29 -8.44 -4.63 33.06
C SER A 29 -8.37 -4.69 31.51
N HIS A 30 -7.27 -5.16 30.91
CA HIS A 30 -7.21 -5.40 29.45
C HIS A 30 -6.56 -6.75 29.12
N LYS A 31 -7.18 -7.85 29.54
CA LYS A 31 -6.66 -9.21 29.25
C LYS A 31 -7.69 -10.22 28.72
N SER A 32 -8.80 -9.78 28.11
CA SER A 32 -9.82 -10.72 27.60
C SER A 32 -10.53 -10.28 26.30
N ILE A 33 -9.84 -9.59 25.40
CA ILE A 33 -10.34 -9.32 24.03
C ILE A 33 -9.27 -9.78 23.02
N ILE A 34 -8.93 -11.06 23.08
CA ILE A 34 -8.17 -11.76 22.05
C ILE A 34 -8.91 -13.08 21.89
N GLU A 35 -9.16 -13.51 20.65
CA GLU A 35 -9.89 -14.73 20.26
C GLU A 35 -11.40 -14.59 19.97
N LYS A 36 -11.71 -13.72 19.01
CA LYS A 36 -12.80 -13.98 18.04
C LYS A 36 -12.51 -13.29 16.70
N GLU A 37 -11.34 -13.53 16.12
CA GLU A 37 -11.05 -13.17 14.73
C GLU A 37 -11.62 -14.24 13.77
N SER A 38 -12.95 -14.42 13.78
CA SER A 38 -13.64 -15.24 12.78
C SER A 38 -13.96 -14.39 11.54
N SER A 39 -13.31 -14.70 10.43
CA SER A 39 -13.66 -14.29 9.04
C SER A 39 -13.99 -12.82 8.82
N ILE A 40 -13.25 -11.90 9.44
CA ILE A 40 -13.34 -10.47 9.10
C ILE A 40 -12.65 -10.27 7.76
N SER A 41 -13.35 -9.63 6.81
CA SER A 41 -12.77 -9.31 5.50
C SER A 41 -11.44 -8.57 5.65
N CYS A 42 -10.42 -9.04 4.94
CA CYS A 42 -9.09 -8.43 4.94
C CYS A 42 -9.00 -7.23 3.98
N GLU A 43 -10.07 -6.83 3.30
CA GLU A 43 -10.02 -5.77 2.31
C GLU A 43 -10.05 -4.36 2.94
N PRO A 44 -9.18 -3.41 2.50
CA PRO A 44 -9.07 -2.12 3.16
C PRO A 44 -10.36 -1.31 3.24
N LYS A 45 -11.18 -1.31 2.18
CA LYS A 45 -12.48 -0.62 2.21
C LYS A 45 -13.39 -1.19 3.28
N ASP A 46 -13.46 -2.52 3.38
CA ASP A 46 -14.30 -3.18 4.37
C ASP A 46 -13.87 -2.81 5.79
N VAL A 47 -12.55 -2.72 6.03
CA VAL A 47 -12.01 -2.25 7.31
C VAL A 47 -12.29 -0.76 7.54
N LEU A 48 -12.16 0.11 6.53
CA LEU A 48 -12.40 1.55 6.64
C LEU A 48 -13.87 1.89 6.94
N PHE A 49 -14.80 1.10 6.41
CA PHE A 49 -16.24 1.31 6.58
C PHE A 49 -16.87 0.39 7.62
N ASP A 50 -16.06 -0.35 8.38
CA ASP A 50 -16.52 -1.19 9.48
C ASP A 50 -16.95 -0.32 10.67
N THR A 51 -18.27 -0.11 10.78
CA THR A 51 -18.89 0.65 11.87
C THR A 51 -18.85 -0.05 13.22
N SER A 52 -18.43 -1.32 13.28
CA SER A 52 -18.34 -2.10 14.52
C SER A 52 -17.03 -1.89 15.28
N ILE A 53 -16.04 -1.24 14.67
CA ILE A 53 -14.72 -1.00 15.26
C ILE A 53 -14.40 0.49 15.35
N SER A 54 -13.57 0.84 16.32
CA SER A 54 -13.10 2.22 16.52
C SER A 54 -12.04 2.62 15.50
N TYR A 55 -11.88 3.94 15.28
CA TYR A 55 -10.85 4.47 14.38
C TYR A 55 -9.41 3.98 14.69
N PRO A 56 -8.97 3.92 15.97
CA PRO A 56 -7.66 3.32 16.29
C PRO A 56 -7.54 1.86 15.87
N GLN A 57 -8.61 1.06 15.96
CA GLN A 57 -8.60 -0.33 15.51
C GLN A 57 -8.53 -0.44 13.98
N ILE A 58 -9.27 0.41 13.26
CA ILE A 58 -9.18 0.54 11.79
C ILE A 58 -7.72 0.81 11.39
N MET A 59 -7.12 1.84 12.01
CA MET A 59 -5.74 2.21 11.72
C MET A 59 -4.75 1.09 12.05
N SER A 60 -4.90 0.45 13.21
CA SER A 60 -4.05 -0.67 13.62
C SER A 60 -4.13 -1.84 12.65
N ARG A 61 -5.32 -2.18 12.14
CA ARG A 61 -5.50 -3.28 11.18
C ARG A 61 -4.85 -2.97 9.84
N LEU A 62 -5.12 -1.80 9.27
CA LEU A 62 -4.58 -1.39 7.97
C LEU A 62 -3.05 -1.21 8.02
N ARG A 63 -2.52 -0.68 9.13
CA ARG A 63 -1.07 -0.60 9.37
C ARG A 63 -0.43 -1.98 9.47
N LYS A 64 -1.06 -2.93 10.18
CA LYS A 64 -0.56 -4.32 10.27
C LYS A 64 -0.49 -4.97 8.88
N GLN A 65 -1.53 -4.83 8.06
CA GLN A 65 -1.53 -5.31 6.66
C GLN A 65 -0.37 -4.70 5.86
N ALA A 66 -0.15 -3.39 6.00
CA ALA A 66 0.95 -2.71 5.33
C ALA A 66 2.33 -3.18 5.80
N GLN A 67 2.53 -3.43 7.09
CA GLN A 67 3.78 -3.98 7.65
C GLN A 67 4.07 -5.39 7.15
N HIS A 68 3.02 -6.16 6.89
CA HIS A 68 3.04 -7.49 6.28
C HIS A 68 3.18 -7.46 4.75
N SER A 69 3.42 -6.28 4.15
CA SER A 69 3.54 -6.11 2.71
C SER A 69 4.97 -5.77 2.27
N ILE A 70 5.32 -6.18 1.05
CA ILE A 70 6.57 -5.88 0.36
C ILE A 70 6.29 -5.51 -1.11
N LEU A 71 7.10 -4.61 -1.67
CA LEU A 71 7.09 -4.29 -3.10
C LEU A 71 8.22 -5.04 -3.81
N LEU A 72 7.86 -5.95 -4.70
CA LEU A 72 8.81 -6.68 -5.55
C LEU A 72 8.93 -5.97 -6.90
N GLN A 73 10.13 -5.51 -7.23
CA GLN A 73 10.41 -4.82 -8.50
C GLN A 73 11.10 -5.77 -9.47
N LEU A 74 10.60 -5.83 -10.70
CA LEU A 74 11.14 -6.65 -11.77
C LEU A 74 11.42 -5.76 -12.97
N ASP A 75 12.63 -5.87 -13.50
CA ASP A 75 12.98 -5.32 -14.80
C ASP A 75 12.46 -6.28 -15.87
N VAL A 76 11.46 -5.82 -16.63
CA VAL A 76 10.81 -6.64 -17.65
C VAL A 76 10.89 -6.00 -19.02
N SER A 77 11.09 -6.85 -20.03
CA SER A 77 11.06 -6.46 -21.43
C SER A 77 9.63 -6.19 -21.88
N GLU A 78 9.42 -5.39 -22.93
CA GLU A 78 8.08 -5.18 -23.50
C GLU A 78 7.47 -6.46 -24.10
N ARG A 79 8.29 -7.48 -24.35
CA ARG A 79 7.87 -8.75 -24.93
C ARG A 79 7.40 -9.75 -23.88
N ASP A 80 7.64 -9.48 -22.59
CA ASP A 80 7.31 -10.42 -21.54
C ASP A 80 5.80 -10.50 -21.34
N ASN A 81 5.28 -11.74 -21.25
CA ASN A 81 3.86 -11.98 -21.03
C ASN A 81 3.49 -11.70 -19.56
N ALA A 82 2.67 -10.67 -19.34
CA ALA A 82 2.26 -10.22 -18.00
C ALA A 82 1.53 -11.29 -17.17
N ASN A 83 0.75 -12.17 -17.79
CA ASN A 83 0.06 -13.26 -17.08
C ASN A 83 1.03 -14.33 -16.61
N LEU A 84 1.97 -14.72 -17.49
CA LEU A 84 3.01 -15.68 -17.14
C LEU A 84 3.86 -15.11 -15.99
N LEU A 85 4.25 -13.84 -16.10
CA LEU A 85 5.01 -13.16 -15.06
C LEU A 85 4.27 -13.14 -13.72
N LEU A 86 2.98 -12.78 -13.70
CA LEU A 86 2.17 -12.83 -12.47
C LEU A 86 2.11 -14.25 -11.88
N LYS A 87 1.99 -15.29 -12.71
CA LYS A 87 1.98 -16.69 -12.28
C LYS A 87 3.33 -17.08 -11.66
N GLU A 88 4.44 -16.70 -12.27
CA GLU A 88 5.78 -16.96 -11.75
C GLU A 88 6.03 -16.22 -10.43
N VAL A 89 5.66 -14.94 -10.34
CA VAL A 89 5.80 -14.17 -9.10
C VAL A 89 4.92 -14.76 -7.99
N LYS A 90 3.68 -15.15 -8.29
CA LYS A 90 2.81 -15.87 -7.34
C LYS A 90 3.47 -17.15 -6.85
N THR A 91 3.99 -17.95 -7.77
CA THR A 91 4.66 -19.22 -7.45
C THR A 91 5.87 -18.97 -6.56
N PHE A 92 6.74 -18.02 -6.92
CA PHE A 92 7.89 -17.61 -6.11
C PHE A 92 7.46 -17.19 -4.69
N CYS A 93 6.49 -16.28 -4.57
CA CYS A 93 6.04 -15.79 -3.27
C CYS A 93 5.46 -16.92 -2.40
N SER A 94 4.70 -17.86 -2.98
CA SER A 94 4.17 -19.00 -2.23
C SER A 94 5.26 -19.92 -1.65
N HIS A 95 6.46 -19.97 -2.24
CA HIS A 95 7.59 -20.70 -1.64
C HIS A 95 8.20 -19.95 -0.45
N VAL A 96 8.03 -18.63 -0.38
CA VAL A 96 8.52 -17.80 0.73
C VAL A 96 7.61 -17.94 1.95
N GLY A 97 6.29 -17.89 1.71
CA GLY A 97 5.24 -18.10 2.72
C GLY A 97 3.83 -17.83 2.21
N ASP A 98 2.84 -17.90 3.11
CA ASP A 98 1.42 -17.74 2.78
C ASP A 98 1.11 -16.33 2.28
N VAL A 99 0.71 -16.21 1.02
CA VAL A 99 0.32 -14.95 0.37
C VAL A 99 -1.16 -14.67 0.61
N GLN A 100 -1.48 -13.49 1.18
CA GLN A 100 -2.85 -13.01 1.37
C GLN A 100 -3.32 -12.12 0.22
N TYR A 101 -2.41 -11.31 -0.33
CA TYR A 101 -2.73 -10.42 -1.45
C TYR A 101 -1.53 -10.28 -2.37
N ILE A 102 -1.80 -10.16 -3.67
CA ILE A 102 -0.80 -9.83 -4.68
C ILE A 102 -1.44 -9.06 -5.82
N ALA A 103 -0.88 -7.90 -6.14
CA ALA A 103 -1.31 -7.13 -7.30
C ALA A 103 -0.14 -6.46 -8.04
N PRO A 104 -0.17 -6.48 -9.38
CA PRO A 104 0.84 -5.80 -10.20
C PRO A 104 0.59 -4.29 -10.27
N TYR A 105 1.66 -3.51 -10.39
CA TYR A 105 1.69 -2.10 -10.74
C TYR A 105 2.65 -1.95 -11.91
N TYR A 106 2.14 -1.42 -13.02
CA TYR A 106 2.92 -1.23 -14.23
C TYR A 106 3.26 0.25 -14.37
N ILE A 107 4.55 0.56 -14.44
CA ILE A 107 5.03 1.91 -14.71
C ILE A 107 5.71 1.89 -16.08
N LYS A 108 5.20 2.70 -17.01
CA LYS A 108 5.83 2.88 -18.32
C LYS A 108 7.12 3.69 -18.14
N VAL A 109 8.24 3.15 -18.61
CA VAL A 109 9.55 3.82 -18.60
C VAL A 109 10.05 3.99 -20.03
N LYS A 110 11.06 4.86 -20.26
CA LYS A 110 11.51 5.22 -21.62
C LYS A 110 11.88 4.02 -22.50
N ASN A 111 12.42 2.94 -21.91
CA ASN A 111 12.95 1.78 -22.63
C ASN A 111 12.28 0.45 -22.23
N GLY A 112 11.02 0.49 -21.76
CA GLY A 112 10.30 -0.72 -21.37
C GLY A 112 9.24 -0.48 -20.30
N ARG A 113 9.08 -1.45 -19.41
CA ARG A 113 8.13 -1.35 -18.29
C ARG A 113 8.82 -1.78 -17.02
N LEU A 114 8.69 -0.97 -15.98
CA LEU A 114 8.98 -1.42 -14.63
C LEU A 114 7.72 -2.12 -14.13
N CYS A 115 7.83 -3.42 -13.86
CA CYS A 115 6.75 -4.18 -13.24
C CYS A 115 7.02 -4.29 -11.75
N SER A 116 6.09 -3.84 -10.93
CA SER A 116 6.17 -3.99 -9.49
C SER A 116 5.00 -4.81 -8.97
N TYR A 117 5.20 -5.66 -7.98
CA TYR A 117 4.13 -6.41 -7.33
C TYR A 117 4.08 -6.03 -5.87
N LEU A 118 2.94 -5.51 -5.42
CA LEU A 118 2.68 -5.38 -3.99
C LEU A 118 2.18 -6.74 -3.50
N VAL A 119 2.92 -7.33 -2.57
CA VAL A 119 2.62 -8.66 -2.02
C VAL A 119 2.43 -8.53 -0.53
N GLU A 120 1.31 -9.01 -0.02
CA GLU A 120 0.98 -9.09 1.41
C GLU A 120 1.05 -10.54 1.86
N PHE A 121 1.82 -10.81 2.91
CA PHE A 121 1.99 -12.13 3.49
C PHE A 121 1.25 -12.24 4.82
N LYS A 122 0.85 -13.46 5.15
CA LYS A 122 0.24 -13.74 6.46
C LYS A 122 1.22 -13.51 7.62
N ASP A 123 2.51 -13.77 7.41
CA ASP A 123 3.56 -13.73 8.44
C ASP A 123 4.67 -12.72 8.07
N LEU A 124 5.14 -11.97 9.07
CA LEU A 124 6.27 -11.05 8.98
C LEU A 124 7.58 -11.76 8.66
N ASN A 125 7.73 -13.04 9.03
CA ASN A 125 8.93 -13.80 8.69
C ASN A 125 9.16 -13.89 7.16
N SER A 126 8.09 -13.93 6.38
CA SER A 126 8.18 -13.91 4.91
C SER A 126 8.77 -12.61 4.39
N ILE A 127 8.39 -11.49 5.01
CA ILE A 127 8.95 -10.16 4.71
C ILE A 127 10.43 -10.13 5.07
N HIS A 128 10.80 -10.63 6.25
CA HIS A 128 12.20 -10.69 6.66
C HIS A 128 13.07 -11.51 5.70
N LYS A 129 12.59 -12.67 5.23
CA LYS A 129 13.31 -13.48 4.22
C LYS A 129 13.57 -12.71 2.94
N LEU A 130 12.58 -11.95 2.45
CA LEU A 130 12.69 -11.19 1.20
C LEU A 130 13.47 -9.89 1.35
N SER A 131 13.41 -9.22 2.49
CA SER A 131 14.23 -8.03 2.76
C SER A 131 15.73 -8.32 2.77
N LEU A 132 16.15 -9.59 2.91
CA LEU A 132 17.54 -10.00 2.74
C LEU A 132 18.00 -10.00 1.27
N LEU A 133 17.07 -10.02 0.32
CA LEU A 133 17.37 -9.94 -1.12
C LEU A 133 17.64 -8.49 -1.59
N SER A 134 17.38 -7.49 -0.75
CA SER A 134 17.66 -6.09 -1.07
C SER A 134 19.17 -5.84 -1.08
N ASP A 135 19.72 -5.64 -2.28
CA ASP A 135 21.15 -5.65 -2.69
C ASP A 135 22.10 -4.69 -1.93
N ASP A 136 21.64 -3.87 -0.98
CA ASP A 136 22.41 -2.69 -0.52
C ASP A 136 22.95 -2.73 0.92
N GLY A 137 22.68 -3.79 1.70
CA GLY A 137 23.31 -4.05 3.01
C GLY A 137 23.17 -2.97 4.11
N LYS A 138 22.58 -1.81 3.79
CA LYS A 138 22.56 -0.59 4.60
C LYS A 138 21.16 -0.09 4.95
N LEU A 139 20.11 -0.67 4.39
CA LEU A 139 18.73 -0.41 4.77
C LEU A 139 17.91 -1.66 4.41
N ARG A 140 17.25 -2.27 5.40
CA ARG A 140 16.28 -3.34 5.14
C ARG A 140 15.03 -2.71 4.56
N THR A 141 15.03 -2.45 3.26
CA THR A 141 13.86 -1.95 2.56
C THR A 141 12.88 -3.09 2.34
N ARG A 142 11.58 -2.83 2.53
CA ARG A 142 10.50 -3.68 2.01
C ARG A 142 10.22 -3.39 0.53
N ILE A 143 11.27 -3.01 -0.19
CA ILE A 143 11.31 -2.84 -1.64
C ILE A 143 12.47 -3.70 -2.09
N ALA A 144 12.18 -4.84 -2.69
CA ALA A 144 13.17 -5.80 -3.16
C ALA A 144 13.15 -5.86 -4.68
N LYS A 145 14.33 -5.96 -5.29
CA LYS A 145 14.45 -6.17 -6.73
C LYS A 145 14.63 -7.66 -6.98
N LEU A 146 13.73 -8.24 -7.77
CA LEU A 146 13.87 -9.61 -8.25
C LEU A 146 14.53 -9.60 -9.62
N LYS A 147 15.62 -10.36 -9.74
CA LYS A 147 16.29 -10.58 -11.02
C LYS A 147 15.49 -11.61 -11.81
N PRO A 148 15.32 -11.46 -13.13
CA PRO A 148 14.58 -12.41 -13.94
C PRO A 148 15.03 -13.86 -13.79
N ASN A 149 16.33 -14.10 -13.53
CA ASN A 149 16.90 -15.44 -13.32
C ASN A 149 16.44 -16.12 -12.01
N GLU A 150 15.98 -15.35 -11.02
CA GLU A 150 15.42 -15.87 -9.78
C GLU A 150 14.00 -16.40 -10.00
N LEU A 151 13.35 -15.92 -11.04
CA LEU A 151 12.11 -16.47 -11.56
C LEU A 151 12.50 -17.52 -12.60
N LYS A 152 11.88 -18.70 -12.57
CA LYS A 152 12.13 -19.75 -13.57
C LYS A 152 11.43 -19.39 -14.89
N LEU A 153 11.62 -18.16 -15.38
CA LEU A 153 11.04 -17.64 -16.61
C LEU A 153 11.65 -18.40 -17.79
N SER A 154 11.03 -19.52 -18.15
CA SER A 154 11.25 -20.11 -19.46
C SER A 154 10.69 -19.12 -20.49
N HIS A 155 11.54 -18.61 -21.39
CA HIS A 155 11.09 -17.83 -22.54
C HIS A 155 10.23 -18.72 -23.44
N ALA A 156 8.94 -18.85 -23.11
CA ALA A 156 7.97 -19.47 -23.99
C ALA A 156 7.78 -18.50 -25.16
N ASN A 157 7.99 -18.99 -26.39
CA ASN A 157 7.71 -18.28 -27.64
C ASN A 157 6.19 -18.08 -27.89
N ASP A 158 5.42 -17.91 -26.82
CA ASP A 158 4.00 -17.70 -26.90
C ASP A 158 3.74 -16.26 -27.33
N SER A 159 3.36 -16.10 -28.60
CA SER A 159 3.04 -14.83 -29.25
C SER A 159 1.69 -14.25 -28.79
N SER A 160 1.07 -14.82 -27.75
CA SER A 160 -0.10 -14.23 -27.12
C SER A 160 0.22 -12.82 -26.64
N LYS A 161 -0.47 -11.84 -27.24
CA LYS A 161 -0.40 -10.44 -26.82
C LYS A 161 -0.54 -10.39 -25.29
N PRO A 162 0.30 -9.60 -24.59
CA PRO A 162 0.12 -9.39 -23.16
C PRO A 162 -1.34 -8.98 -22.97
N PRO A 163 -2.07 -9.62 -22.04
CA PRO A 163 -3.41 -9.18 -21.73
C PRO A 163 -3.26 -7.73 -21.33
N THR A 164 -3.84 -6.83 -22.12
CA THR A 164 -4.20 -5.51 -21.65
C THR A 164 -4.90 -5.80 -20.33
N GLU A 165 -4.34 -5.29 -19.23
CA GLU A 165 -4.98 -5.39 -17.93
C GLU A 165 -6.41 -4.94 -18.18
N LYS A 166 -7.36 -5.89 -18.26
CA LYS A 166 -8.78 -5.61 -18.12
C LYS A 166 -8.93 -5.31 -16.63
N VAL A 167 -8.20 -4.30 -16.15
CA VAL A 167 -8.71 -3.45 -15.10
C VAL A 167 -10.11 -3.14 -15.61
N LEU A 168 -11.10 -3.38 -14.78
CA LEU A 168 -12.47 -2.89 -14.95
C LEU A 168 -12.51 -1.34 -15.02
N ALA A 169 -11.45 -0.70 -15.50
CA ALA A 169 -11.41 0.63 -16.03
C ALA A 169 -12.27 0.60 -17.29
N HIS A 170 -13.57 0.66 -17.06
CA HIS A 170 -14.50 1.17 -18.04
C HIS A 170 -13.82 2.38 -18.69
N THR A 171 -13.70 2.33 -20.01
CA THR A 171 -13.34 3.52 -20.75
C THR A 171 -14.26 4.65 -20.29
N HIS A 172 -13.79 5.89 -20.33
CA HIS A 172 -14.62 7.03 -19.95
C HIS A 172 -15.97 7.00 -20.69
N SER A 173 -15.99 6.52 -21.94
CA SER A 173 -17.21 6.29 -22.73
C SER A 173 -18.15 5.25 -22.12
N GLU A 174 -17.66 4.07 -21.74
CA GLU A 174 -18.47 3.01 -21.11
C GLU A 174 -19.02 3.45 -19.75
N PHE A 175 -18.25 4.22 -18.98
CA PHE A 175 -18.71 4.79 -17.73
C PHE A 175 -19.85 5.80 -17.95
N VAL A 176 -19.69 6.75 -18.88
CA VAL A 176 -20.76 7.70 -19.24
C VAL A 176 -22.01 6.97 -19.72
N GLN A 177 -21.85 5.92 -20.54
CA GLN A 177 -22.99 5.12 -21.00
C GLN A 177 -23.69 4.40 -19.83
N SER A 178 -22.95 3.92 -18.83
CA SER A 178 -23.51 3.30 -17.63
C SER A 178 -24.31 4.32 -16.81
N MET A 179 -23.78 5.54 -16.64
CA MET A 179 -24.48 6.65 -15.97
C MET A 179 -25.79 7.03 -16.68
N MET A 180 -25.80 7.07 -18.01
CA MET A 180 -27.00 7.39 -18.81
C MET A 180 -28.08 6.30 -18.74
N ARG A 181 -27.70 5.06 -18.44
CA ARG A 181 -28.61 3.91 -18.32
C ARG A 181 -29.17 3.73 -16.91
N ALA A 182 -28.58 4.39 -15.91
CA ALA A 182 -29.04 4.31 -14.54
C ALA A 182 -30.49 4.81 -14.41
N SER A 183 -31.28 4.10 -13.61
CA SER A 183 -32.71 4.35 -13.39
C SER A 183 -33.01 5.56 -12.51
N SER A 184 -32.01 6.08 -11.79
CA SER A 184 -32.17 7.19 -10.85
C SER A 184 -30.87 7.97 -10.61
N ILE A 185 -30.99 9.19 -10.09
CA ILE A 185 -29.86 10.02 -9.64
C ILE A 185 -29.08 9.33 -8.50
N SER A 186 -29.75 8.56 -7.65
CA SER A 186 -29.10 7.80 -6.58
C SER A 186 -28.20 6.71 -7.15
N GLU A 187 -28.68 5.96 -8.14
CA GLU A 187 -27.88 4.96 -8.85
C GLU A 187 -26.69 5.60 -9.58
N GLN A 188 -26.90 6.73 -10.27
CA GLN A 188 -25.83 7.52 -10.87
C GLN A 188 -24.76 7.95 -9.85
N THR A 189 -25.20 8.41 -8.68
CA THR A 189 -24.30 8.83 -7.60
C THR A 189 -23.44 7.66 -7.11
N ASN A 190 -24.04 6.48 -6.94
CA ASN A 190 -23.33 5.27 -6.53
C ASN A 190 -22.34 4.78 -7.60
N LEU A 191 -22.73 4.83 -8.87
CA LEU A 191 -21.84 4.50 -9.99
C LEU A 191 -20.66 5.47 -10.06
N PHE A 192 -20.90 6.78 -9.95
CA PHE A 192 -19.87 7.80 -9.92
C PHE A 192 -18.92 7.62 -8.73
N TYR A 193 -19.44 7.41 -7.53
CA TYR A 193 -18.63 7.13 -6.35
C TYR A 193 -17.77 5.88 -6.55
N THR A 194 -18.34 4.78 -7.04
CA THR A 194 -17.60 3.54 -7.29
C THR A 194 -16.49 3.74 -8.32
N TYR A 195 -16.76 4.48 -9.39
CA TYR A 195 -15.79 4.81 -10.45
C TYR A 195 -14.65 5.69 -9.95
N CYS A 196 -14.96 6.73 -9.17
CA CYS A 196 -13.97 7.70 -8.71
C CYS A 196 -13.22 7.27 -7.45
N SER A 197 -13.81 6.43 -6.59
CA SER A 197 -13.21 6.03 -5.33
C SER A 197 -11.96 5.18 -5.52
N ALA A 198 -10.98 5.36 -4.63
CA ALA A 198 -9.76 4.56 -4.59
C ALA A 198 -10.15 3.09 -4.39
N THR A 199 -9.57 2.19 -5.17
CA THR A 199 -9.80 0.74 -5.01
C THR A 199 -9.06 0.20 -3.78
N ASN A 200 -9.37 -1.03 -3.35
CA ASN A 200 -8.57 -1.72 -2.32
C ASN A 200 -7.08 -1.77 -2.67
N LYS A 201 -6.76 -2.00 -3.95
CA LYS A 201 -5.38 -1.94 -4.48
C LYS A 201 -4.75 -0.57 -4.24
N ASN A 202 -5.47 0.53 -4.50
CA ASN A 202 -4.95 1.88 -4.25
C ASN A 202 -4.71 2.12 -2.75
N LEU A 203 -5.67 1.74 -1.90
CA LEU A 203 -5.55 1.89 -0.45
C LEU A 203 -4.38 1.07 0.10
N ARG A 204 -4.23 -0.20 -0.29
CA ARG A 204 -3.07 -1.03 0.11
C ARG A 204 -1.74 -0.37 -0.24
N ALA A 205 -1.59 0.16 -1.45
CA ALA A 205 -0.39 0.89 -1.84
C ALA A 205 -0.13 2.13 -0.96
N LYS A 206 -1.17 2.92 -0.68
CA LYS A 206 -1.04 4.11 0.17
C LYS A 206 -0.59 3.76 1.60
N PHE A 207 -1.22 2.76 2.21
CA PHE A 207 -0.82 2.29 3.54
C PHE A 207 0.58 1.66 3.53
N PHE A 208 0.91 0.87 2.51
CA PHE A 208 2.25 0.32 2.33
C PHE A 208 3.31 1.43 2.26
N LEU A 209 3.11 2.45 1.41
CA LEU A 209 4.02 3.59 1.30
C LEU A 209 4.18 4.33 2.64
N SER A 210 3.09 4.57 3.36
CA SER A 210 3.16 5.15 4.70
C SER A 210 4.01 4.29 5.65
N SER A 211 3.86 2.97 5.61
CA SER A 211 4.68 2.07 6.43
C SER A 211 6.16 2.03 5.98
N VAL A 212 6.48 2.25 4.71
CA VAL A 212 7.87 2.38 4.25
C VAL A 212 8.48 3.69 4.74
N VAL A 213 7.70 4.77 4.77
CA VAL A 213 8.11 6.04 5.40
C VAL A 213 8.38 5.82 6.88
N GLU A 214 7.53 5.07 7.59
CA GLU A 214 7.75 4.66 8.98
C GLU A 214 9.08 3.92 9.15
N ASP A 215 9.35 2.89 8.35
CA ASP A 215 10.62 2.13 8.40
C ASP A 215 11.83 3.05 8.23
N PHE A 216 11.76 3.99 7.28
CA PHE A 216 12.83 4.93 7.02
C PHE A 216 13.14 5.81 8.25
N PHE A 217 12.11 6.38 8.86
CA PHE A 217 12.29 7.23 10.04
C PHE A 217 12.80 6.44 11.24
N ASN A 218 12.27 5.24 11.46
CA ASN A 218 12.70 4.38 12.56
C ASN A 218 14.14 3.90 12.37
N TYR A 219 14.57 3.67 11.13
CA TYR A 219 15.96 3.33 10.83
C TYR A 219 16.92 4.52 10.94
N LYS A 220 16.53 5.72 10.48
CA LYS A 220 17.43 6.88 10.40
C LYS A 220 17.51 7.72 11.67
N ILE A 221 16.41 7.81 12.41
CA ILE A 221 16.31 8.64 13.62
C ILE A 221 16.39 7.78 14.89
N GLU A 222 16.34 6.44 14.76
CA GLU A 222 16.35 5.49 15.90
C GLU A 222 15.29 5.82 16.96
N SER A 223 14.14 6.27 16.48
CA SER A 223 12.98 6.66 17.28
C SER A 223 11.80 5.74 16.98
N ASN A 224 10.89 5.53 17.93
CA ASN A 224 9.67 4.75 17.70
C ASN A 224 8.58 5.62 17.02
N LEU A 225 8.88 6.13 15.82
CA LEU A 225 7.93 6.94 15.07
C LEU A 225 6.94 6.06 14.34
N THR A 226 5.72 6.57 14.23
CA THR A 226 4.63 5.96 13.47
C THR A 226 4.26 6.91 12.34
N ALA A 227 4.19 6.40 11.12
CA ALA A 227 3.76 7.16 9.96
C ALA A 227 2.40 6.65 9.49
N VAL A 228 1.37 7.46 9.67
CA VAL A 228 -0.03 7.10 9.42
C VAL A 228 -0.64 7.94 8.31
N PRO A 229 -1.34 7.32 7.35
CA PRO A 229 -2.13 8.07 6.38
C PRO A 229 -3.21 8.88 7.08
N PHE A 230 -3.51 10.07 6.56
CA PHE A 230 -4.67 10.86 7.00
C PHE A 230 -5.41 11.47 5.81
N GLY A 231 -6.41 12.31 6.08
CA GLY A 231 -7.17 13.01 5.05
C GLY A 231 -8.04 12.07 4.21
N SER A 232 -8.05 12.30 2.90
CA SER A 232 -8.96 11.59 1.96
C SER A 232 -8.79 10.07 1.97
N SER A 233 -7.57 9.59 2.24
CA SER A 233 -7.25 8.15 2.30
C SER A 233 -7.94 7.43 3.45
N MET A 234 -8.17 8.14 4.57
CA MET A 234 -8.87 7.61 5.75
C MET A 234 -10.36 7.89 5.74
N ALA A 235 -10.80 8.94 5.03
CA ALA A 235 -12.20 9.34 4.99
C ALA A 235 -13.07 8.50 4.04
N GLY A 236 -12.50 7.57 3.27
CA GLY A 236 -13.24 6.76 2.30
C GLY A 236 -13.61 7.50 1.00
N PHE A 237 -13.14 8.74 0.83
CA PHE A 237 -13.38 9.58 -0.36
C PHE A 237 -12.13 9.80 -1.21
N SER A 238 -11.04 9.10 -0.91
CA SER A 238 -9.84 9.15 -1.78
C SER A 238 -10.17 8.67 -3.18
N THR A 239 -9.49 9.23 -4.17
CA THR A 239 -9.48 8.75 -5.55
C THR A 239 -8.17 8.01 -5.85
N PRO A 240 -8.08 7.17 -6.90
CA PRO A 240 -6.83 6.50 -7.27
C PRO A 240 -5.63 7.44 -7.46
N SER A 241 -5.87 8.68 -7.88
CA SER A 241 -4.85 9.70 -8.15
C SER A 241 -4.69 10.74 -7.05
N SER A 242 -5.45 10.62 -5.95
CA SER A 242 -5.32 11.55 -4.83
C SER A 242 -3.99 11.37 -4.11
N ASP A 243 -3.45 12.47 -3.60
CA ASP A 243 -2.21 12.48 -2.84
C ASP A 243 -2.26 11.57 -1.60
N LEU A 244 -1.08 11.20 -1.11
CA LEU A 244 -0.91 10.48 0.14
C LEU A 244 -0.41 11.46 1.20
N ASP A 245 -1.34 11.90 2.05
CA ASP A 245 -1.02 12.69 3.24
C ASP A 245 -0.59 11.77 4.38
N VAL A 246 0.62 11.95 4.90
CA VAL A 246 1.19 11.13 5.98
C VAL A 246 1.51 12.00 7.18
N SER A 247 1.03 11.60 8.36
CA SER A 247 1.37 12.22 9.63
C SER A 247 2.42 11.36 10.33
N ILE A 248 3.53 11.97 10.73
CA ILE A 248 4.61 11.31 11.46
C ILE A 248 4.49 11.75 12.91
N THR A 249 4.27 10.79 13.79
CA THR A 249 4.05 11.05 15.21
C THR A 249 4.86 10.08 16.04
N ASN A 250 5.35 10.54 17.20
CA ASN A 250 5.82 9.63 18.23
C ASN A 250 4.56 9.17 18.97
N ILE A 251 3.90 8.12 18.47
CA ILE A 251 2.89 7.43 19.25
C ILE A 251 3.69 6.55 20.22
N GLU A 252 4.28 7.19 21.23
CA GLU A 252 4.36 6.52 22.52
C GLU A 252 2.92 6.11 22.77
N THR A 253 2.67 4.80 22.74
CA THR A 253 1.38 4.21 23.06
C THR A 253 0.87 4.95 24.28
N VAL A 254 -0.07 5.88 24.09
CA VAL A 254 -0.82 6.46 25.19
C VAL A 254 -1.51 5.22 25.78
N PRO A 255 -1.11 4.81 27.00
CA PRO A 255 -1.59 3.56 27.58
C PRO A 255 -3.12 3.54 27.69
#